data_AF-R7BY39-F1
#
_entry.id   AF-R7BY39-F1
#
_cell.length_a   1.000
_cell.length_b   1.000
_cell.length_c   1.000
_cell.angle_alpha   90.00
_cell.angle_beta   90.00
_cell.angle_gamma   90.00
#
_symmetry.space_group_name_H-M   'P 1'
#
loop_
_entity.id
_entity.type
_entity.pdbx_description
1 polymer ?
#
loop_
_entity_poly.entity_id
_entity_poly.type
_entity_poly.pdbx_seq_one_letter_code
_entity_poly.pdbx_strand_id
1 'polypeptide(L)'
;MMAEHDSIVDTEELLPLISRQMVNPQSRILWYGNEKTVQKLAASDTRVIVLTDVVPEYRVTSFSHMGMLYRPENPKYGAAGSDRICRKEGEKASGRLCLEAPEDAVFYGA
;
A
#
# COMPACT_ATOMS: atom_id res chain seq x y z
N MET A 1 4.73 5.30 -5.59
CA MET A 1 4.40 3.87 -5.40
C MET A 1 2.93 3.69 -5.67
N MET A 2 2.50 2.46 -5.95
CA MET A 2 1.10 2.11 -6.18
C MET A 2 0.85 0.72 -5.58
N ALA A 3 -0.37 0.49 -5.11
CA ALA A 3 -0.85 -0.81 -4.69
C ALA A 3 -1.90 -1.30 -5.69
N GLU A 4 -1.80 -2.54 -6.14
CA GLU A 4 -2.74 -3.14 -7.10
C GLU A 4 -4.18 -3.08 -6.57
N HIS A 5 -4.34 -3.44 -5.30
CA HIS A 5 -5.65 -3.47 -4.63
C HIS A 5 -5.92 -2.21 -3.79
N ASP A 6 -5.48 -1.04 -4.25
CA ASP A 6 -5.80 0.23 -3.60
C ASP A 6 -7.32 0.50 -3.67
N SER A 7 -7.94 0.88 -2.54
CA SER A 7 -9.39 1.06 -2.48
C SER A 7 -9.89 2.40 -3.05
N ILE A 8 -8.99 3.33 -3.37
CA ILE A 8 -9.33 4.70 -3.79
C ILE A 8 -8.86 4.96 -5.23
N VAL A 9 -7.67 4.49 -5.59
CA VAL A 9 -7.04 4.75 -6.88
C VAL A 9 -7.13 3.51 -7.77
N ASP A 10 -7.64 3.67 -8.99
CA ASP A 10 -7.53 2.64 -10.03
C ASP A 10 -6.08 2.58 -10.54
N THR A 11 -5.29 1.70 -9.95
CA THR A 11 -3.85 1.64 -10.20
C THR A 11 -3.52 0.88 -11.49
N GLU A 12 -4.38 -0.04 -11.93
CA GLU A 12 -4.20 -0.75 -13.19
C GLU A 12 -4.35 0.18 -14.41
N GLU A 13 -5.27 1.15 -14.37
CA GLU A 13 -5.43 2.15 -15.44
C GLU A 13 -4.26 3.15 -15.51
N LEU A 14 -3.62 3.42 -14.36
CA LEU A 14 -2.51 4.37 -14.27
C LEU A 14 -1.16 3.73 -14.62
N LEU A 15 -0.98 2.44 -14.36
CA LEU A 15 0.28 1.72 -14.56
C LEU A 15 0.85 1.87 -16.00
N PRO A 16 0.06 1.76 -17.08
CA PRO A 16 0.55 2.00 -18.45
C PRO A 16 1.01 3.44 -18.74
N LEU A 17 0.54 4.41 -17.95
CA LEU A 17 0.89 5.83 -18.15
C LEU A 17 2.31 6.14 -17.72
N ILE A 18 2.91 5.31 -16.85
CA ILE A 18 4.28 5.47 -16.35
C ILE A 18 5.27 5.50 -17.51
N SER A 19 5.14 4.56 -18.44
CA SER A 19 5.94 4.47 -19.66
C SER A 19 5.88 5.74 -20.51
N ARG A 20 4.77 6.47 -20.46
CA ARG A 20 4.50 7.65 -21.30
C ARG A 20 4.84 8.97 -20.61
N GLN A 21 4.53 9.09 -19.33
CA GLN A 21 4.57 10.36 -18.61
C GLN A 21 5.84 10.53 -17.78
N MET A 22 6.43 9.44 -17.28
CA MET A 22 7.74 9.51 -16.65
C MET A 22 8.78 9.43 -17.76
N VAL A 23 9.32 10.57 -18.19
CA VAL A 23 10.29 10.60 -19.29
C VAL A 23 11.73 10.36 -18.84
N ASN A 24 12.04 10.54 -17.55
CA ASN A 24 13.36 10.29 -17.01
C ASN A 24 13.62 8.77 -16.92
N PRO A 25 14.69 8.23 -17.55
CA PRO A 25 15.02 6.81 -17.48
C PRO A 25 15.45 6.35 -16.06
N GLN A 26 15.82 7.29 -15.18
CA GLN A 26 16.15 7.02 -13.79
C GLN A 26 14.93 7.01 -12.86
N SER A 27 13.74 7.40 -13.35
CA SER A 27 12.50 7.23 -12.60
C SER A 27 12.31 5.77 -12.21
N ARG A 28 11.76 5.53 -11.02
CA ARG A 28 11.37 4.20 -10.55
C ARG A 28 10.00 4.31 -9.91
N ILE A 29 9.20 3.27 -10.07
CA ILE A 29 7.99 3.08 -9.30
C ILE A 29 8.05 1.76 -8.55
N LEU A 30 7.56 1.76 -7.31
CA LEU A 30 7.26 0.54 -6.58
C LEU A 30 5.80 0.16 -6.83
N TRP A 31 5.57 -1.06 -7.30
CA TRP A 31 4.27 -1.68 -7.47
C TRP A 31 4.09 -2.77 -6.42
N TYR A 32 3.17 -2.56 -5.47
CA TYR A 32 2.77 -3.59 -4.50
C TYR A 32 1.62 -4.38 -5.11
N GLY A 33 1.87 -5.62 -5.51
CA GLY A 33 0.90 -6.44 -6.22
C GLY A 33 1.52 -7.66 -6.88
N ASN A 34 0.92 -8.10 -7.97
CA ASN A 34 1.31 -9.28 -8.72
C ASN A 34 2.22 -8.92 -9.90
N GLU A 35 3.32 -9.67 -10.04
CA GLU A 35 4.23 -9.58 -11.19
C GLU A 35 3.49 -9.76 -12.54
N LYS A 36 2.48 -10.65 -12.59
CA LYS A 36 1.70 -10.90 -13.82
C LYS A 36 0.92 -9.67 -14.28
N THR A 37 0.44 -8.85 -13.34
CA THR A 37 -0.29 -7.61 -13.63
C THR A 37 0.65 -6.61 -14.31
N VAL A 38 1.86 -6.46 -13.78
CA VAL A 38 2.91 -5.62 -14.40
C VAL A 38 3.34 -6.15 -15.75
N GLN A 39 3.56 -7.46 -15.89
CA GLN A 39 3.89 -8.09 -17.17
C GLN A 39 2.81 -7.88 -18.24
N LYS A 40 1.54 -7.74 -17.84
CA LYS A 40 0.44 -7.48 -18.77
C LYS A 40 0.32 -6.00 -19.16
N LEU A 41 0.49 -5.09 -18.20
CA LEU A 41 0.15 -3.67 -18.34
C LEU A 41 1.35 -2.76 -18.63
N ALA A 42 2.55 -3.16 -18.21
CA ALA A 42 3.79 -2.40 -18.32
C ALA A 42 5.00 -3.27 -18.68
N ALA A 43 4.78 -4.38 -19.39
CA ALA A 43 5.70 -5.49 -19.69
C ALA A 43 7.16 -5.15 -20.03
N SER A 44 7.41 -3.98 -20.64
CA SER A 44 8.72 -3.54 -21.12
C SER A 44 9.37 -2.46 -20.25
N ASP A 45 8.67 -1.95 -19.24
CA ASP A 45 9.16 -0.86 -18.40
C ASP A 45 9.93 -1.37 -17.18
N THR A 46 11.25 -1.50 -17.35
CA THR A 46 12.22 -1.91 -16.30
C THR A 46 12.26 -0.97 -15.08
N ARG A 47 11.50 0.13 -15.10
CA ARG A 47 11.42 1.08 -14.00
C ARG A 47 10.36 0.70 -12.96
N VAL A 48 9.51 -0.28 -13.28
CA VAL A 48 8.55 -0.85 -12.33
C VAL A 48 9.24 -1.93 -11.51
N ILE A 49 9.33 -1.72 -10.21
CA ILE A 49 9.86 -2.67 -9.23
C ILE A 49 8.66 -3.28 -8.51
N VAL A 50 8.51 -4.60 -8.62
CA VAL A 50 7.38 -5.33 -8.05
C VAL A 50 7.71 -5.82 -6.64
N LEU A 51 6.78 -5.61 -5.73
CA LEU A 51 6.79 -6.10 -4.36
C LEU A 51 5.43 -6.74 -4.08
N THR A 52 5.37 -7.70 -3.17
CA THR A 52 4.09 -8.34 -2.83
C THR A 52 3.24 -7.42 -1.94
N ASP A 53 1.93 -7.41 -2.18
CA ASP A 53 0.91 -6.78 -1.34
C ASP A 53 0.17 -7.80 -0.45
N VAL A 54 0.69 -9.03 -0.35
CA VAL A 54 0.14 -10.08 0.51
C VAL A 54 1.17 -10.39 1.59
N VAL A 55 0.91 -9.92 2.80
CA VAL A 55 1.86 -10.04 3.93
C VAL A 55 1.14 -10.56 5.19
N PRO A 56 0.75 -11.85 5.22
CA PRO A 56 -0.08 -12.43 6.27
C PRO A 56 0.58 -12.43 7.66
N GLU A 57 1.91 -12.53 7.70
CA GLU A 57 2.70 -12.51 8.94
C GLU A 57 2.52 -11.22 9.74
N TYR A 58 2.19 -10.11 9.08
CA TYR A 58 1.90 -8.82 9.70
C TYR A 58 0.39 -8.51 9.72
N ARG A 59 -0.48 -9.48 9.40
CA ARG A 59 -1.94 -9.30 9.36
C ARG A 59 -2.37 -8.08 8.54
N VAL A 60 -1.68 -7.82 7.43
CA VAL A 60 -2.02 -6.72 6.53
C VAL A 60 -3.21 -7.12 5.68
N THR A 61 -4.28 -6.33 5.70
CA THR A 61 -5.53 -6.59 4.95
C THR A 61 -5.75 -5.64 3.79
N SER A 62 -5.00 -4.55 3.73
CA SER A 62 -5.12 -3.55 2.68
C SER A 62 -3.79 -2.88 2.46
N PHE A 63 -3.48 -2.57 1.21
CA PHE A 63 -2.39 -1.67 0.84
C PHE A 63 -2.98 -0.38 0.27
N SER A 64 -2.43 0.75 0.70
CA SER A 64 -2.78 2.09 0.26
C SER A 64 -1.54 2.79 -0.27
N HIS A 65 -1.71 3.54 -1.35
CA HIS A 65 -0.68 4.44 -1.86
C HIS A 65 -0.19 5.47 -0.83
N MET A 66 -0.96 5.73 0.25
CA MET A 66 -0.60 6.67 1.31
C MET A 66 0.18 6.04 2.48
N GLY A 67 0.15 4.72 2.62
CA GLY A 67 0.57 4.05 3.86
C GLY A 67 2.10 3.96 4.07
N MET A 68 2.90 4.03 3.01
CA MET A 68 4.34 3.72 3.08
C MET A 68 5.29 4.93 3.03
N LEU A 69 4.83 6.12 3.43
CA LEU A 69 5.65 7.34 3.39
C LEU A 69 6.52 7.55 4.65
N TYR A 70 6.51 6.62 5.60
CA TYR A 70 7.15 6.79 6.90
C TYR A 70 8.38 5.90 7.08
N ARG A 71 9.36 6.41 7.83
CA ARG A 71 10.56 5.65 8.21
C ARG A 71 10.18 4.44 9.06
N PRO A 72 10.87 3.29 8.94
CA PRO A 72 10.57 2.11 9.75
C PRO A 72 10.63 2.38 11.27
N GLU A 73 11.51 3.27 11.71
CA GLU A 73 11.70 3.61 13.13
C GLU A 73 10.79 4.74 13.61
N ASN A 74 9.77 5.13 12.83
CA ASN A 74 8.88 6.22 13.23
C ASN A 74 8.03 5.80 14.45
N PRO A 75 8.18 6.42 15.63
CA PRO A 75 7.45 6.01 16.84
C PRO A 75 5.94 6.27 16.75
N LYS A 76 5.48 7.04 15.76
CA LYS A 76 4.07 7.34 15.54
C LYS A 76 3.33 6.28 14.74
N TYR A 77 4.00 5.59 13.83
CA TYR A 77 3.39 4.67 12.88
C TYR A 77 4.01 3.27 12.97
N GLY A 78 3.45 2.30 12.23
CA GLY A 78 3.86 0.90 12.28
C GLY A 78 3.17 0.13 13.40
N ALA A 79 3.49 -1.17 13.52
CA ALA A 79 2.79 -2.08 14.43
C ALA A 79 2.82 -1.64 15.90
N ALA A 80 3.94 -1.04 16.34
CA ALA A 80 4.14 -0.50 17.69
C ALA A 80 3.93 1.03 17.78
N GLY A 81 3.40 1.67 16.73
CA GLY A 81 3.21 3.11 16.69
C GLY A 81 2.20 3.61 17.74
N SER A 82 2.46 4.81 18.29
CA SER A 82 1.55 5.40 19.27
C SER A 82 0.20 5.83 18.67
N ASP A 83 0.18 6.14 17.38
CA ASP A 83 -1.00 6.69 16.70
C ASP A 83 -1.66 5.56 15.89
N ARG A 84 -2.93 5.26 16.20
CA ARG A 84 -3.70 4.21 15.52
C ARG A 84 -4.88 4.81 14.77
N ILE A 85 -5.01 4.45 13.49
CA ILE A 85 -6.18 4.81 12.67
C ILE A 85 -7.14 3.62 12.69
N CYS A 86 -8.10 3.64 13.63
CA CYS A 86 -9.06 2.56 13.85
C CYS A 86 -10.34 2.70 13.00
N ARG A 87 -10.23 3.15 11.75
CA ARG A 87 -11.38 3.34 10.85
C ARG A 87 -11.07 2.83 9.45
N LYS A 88 -12.07 2.26 8.78
CA LYS A 88 -12.04 2.15 7.33
C LYS A 88 -12.17 3.53 6.71
N GLU A 89 -11.52 3.72 5.57
CA GLU A 89 -11.61 4.96 4.81
C GLU A 89 -13.06 5.20 4.37
N GLY A 90 -13.62 6.37 4.69
CA GLY A 90 -15.03 6.71 4.42
C GLY A 90 -16.03 6.42 5.55
N GLU A 91 -15.66 5.72 6.63
CA GLU A 91 -16.57 5.45 7.76
C GLU A 91 -16.45 6.50 8.88
N LYS A 92 -17.60 6.85 9.48
CA LYS A 92 -17.65 7.63 10.72
C LYS A 92 -17.34 6.69 11.89
N ALA A 93 -16.17 6.87 12.49
CA ALA A 93 -15.55 5.91 13.40
C ALA A 93 -16.37 5.57 14.66
N SER A 94 -16.29 4.30 15.06
CA SER A 94 -16.25 3.89 16.47
C SER A 94 -14.78 3.60 16.80
N GLY A 95 -13.97 4.66 16.97
CA GLY A 95 -12.52 4.52 17.20
C GLY A 95 -12.12 3.72 18.45
N ARG A 96 -13.06 3.52 19.40
CA ARG A 96 -12.83 2.73 20.62
C ARG A 96 -12.54 1.25 20.37
N LEU A 97 -13.18 0.64 19.37
CA LEU A 97 -13.13 -0.82 19.22
C LEU A 97 -11.73 -1.36 18.90
N CYS A 98 -10.93 -0.66 18.09
CA CYS A 98 -9.56 -1.10 17.77
C CYS A 98 -8.50 -0.61 18.76
N LEU A 99 -8.78 0.45 19.53
CA LEU A 99 -7.90 0.88 20.61
C LEU A 99 -7.97 -0.08 21.81
N GLU A 100 -9.15 -0.66 22.06
CA GLU A 100 -9.41 -1.60 23.17
C GLU A 100 -9.29 -3.08 22.75
N ALA A 101 -9.13 -3.37 21.44
CA ALA A 101 -9.01 -4.73 20.94
C ALA A 101 -7.67 -5.38 21.37
N PRO A 102 -7.68 -6.68 21.70
CA PRO A 102 -6.44 -7.43 21.90
C PRO A 102 -5.64 -7.48 20.59
N GLU A 103 -4.32 -7.50 20.70
CA GLU A 103 -3.39 -7.35 19.56
C GLU A 103 -3.55 -8.47 18.50
N ASP A 104 -3.95 -9.66 18.91
CA ASP A 104 -4.23 -10.79 18.03
C ASP A 104 -5.52 -10.64 17.21
N ALA A 105 -6.40 -9.72 17.59
CA ALA A 105 -7.62 -9.37 16.87
C ALA A 105 -7.46 -8.13 15.96
N VAL A 106 -6.28 -7.49 15.93
CA VAL A 106 -6.01 -6.30 15.12
C VAL A 106 -5.37 -6.69 13.78
N PHE A 107 -5.95 -6.17 12.70
CA PHE A 107 -5.40 -6.22 11.34
C PHE A 107 -4.95 -4.81 10.93
N TYR A 108 -3.96 -4.75 10.03
CA TYR A 108 -3.29 -3.51 9.65
C TYR A 108 -3.56 -3.14 8.18
N GLY A 109 -3.53 -1.84 7.91
CA GLY A 109 -3.34 -1.32 6.55
C GLY A 109 -1.88 -0.92 6.36
N ALA A 110 -1.34 -1.18 5.18
CA ALA A 110 0.01 -0.79 4.75
C ALA A 110 -0.03 0.24 3.62
#